data_AF-A0A859R2P1-F1
#
_entry.id   AF-A0A859R2P1-F1
#
_cell.length_a   1.000
_cell.length_b   1.000
_cell.length_c   1.000
_cell.angle_alpha   90.00
_cell.angle_beta   90.00
_cell.angle_gamma   90.00
#
_symmetry.space_group_name_H-M   'P 1'
#
loop_
_entity.id
_entity.type
_entity.pdbx_description
1 polymer ?
#
loop_
_entity_poly.entity_id
_entity_poly.type
_entity_poly.pdbx_seq_one_letter_code
_entity_poly.pdbx_strand_id
1 'polypeptide(L)'
;MFQVIQQQGGDMNFIRIVAVFAISTPAIPALADPYQEAVDGLMRASFRHMEQTYICRGLTGLSRYQDALVAAENAVRLTGVPTDLAMSTVAKMASNIETAPQRVRQPSLSDCAVGVTRTKQELLGWGAKFRRAQE
;
A
#
# COMPACT_ATOMS: atom_id res chain seq x y z
N MET A 1 1.96 -62.88 -20.65
CA MET A 1 1.45 -64.17 -21.14
C MET A 1 0.03 -64.33 -20.62
N PHE A 2 -0.89 -64.62 -21.54
CA PHE A 2 -2.36 -64.55 -21.40
C PHE A 2 -2.95 -65.34 -20.23
N GLN A 3 -4.01 -64.81 -19.62
CA GLN A 3 -5.21 -65.63 -19.38
C GLN A 3 -6.49 -64.78 -19.44
N VAL A 4 -7.49 -65.37 -20.09
CA VAL A 4 -8.74 -64.79 -20.61
C VAL A 4 -9.91 -65.14 -19.68
N ILE A 5 -10.69 -64.10 -19.36
CA ILE A 5 -12.14 -63.95 -19.08
C ILE A 5 -13.05 -65.21 -19.03
N GLN A 6 -13.84 -65.34 -17.95
CA GLN A 6 -15.26 -65.80 -17.90
C GLN A 6 -15.86 -65.31 -16.56
N GLN A 7 -16.64 -64.24 -16.48
CA GLN A 7 -18.09 -64.12 -16.70
C GLN A 7 -18.94 -65.09 -15.84
N GLN A 8 -19.46 -64.60 -14.71
CA GLN A 8 -20.68 -65.11 -14.09
C GLN A 8 -21.57 -63.93 -13.71
N GLY A 9 -22.77 -63.95 -14.29
CA GLY A 9 -23.74 -62.85 -14.24
C GLY A 9 -24.37 -62.64 -12.87
N GLY A 10 -24.91 -61.45 -12.71
CA GLY A 10 -25.66 -61.03 -11.55
C GLY A 10 -25.85 -59.53 -11.62
N ASP A 11 -26.85 -59.10 -12.38
CA ASP A 11 -27.36 -57.74 -12.37
C ASP A 11 -27.71 -57.33 -10.95
N MET A 12 -26.94 -56.40 -10.37
CA MET A 12 -27.42 -55.52 -9.32
C MET A 12 -26.56 -54.25 -9.29
N ASN A 13 -26.92 -53.38 -10.23
CA ASN A 13 -26.92 -51.93 -10.16
C ASN A 13 -26.51 -51.36 -8.77
N PHE A 14 -25.22 -51.11 -8.57
CA PHE A 14 -24.73 -50.33 -7.44
C PHE A 14 -23.76 -49.28 -7.99
N ILE A 15 -24.35 -48.20 -8.49
CA ILE A 15 -23.70 -46.93 -8.78
C ILE A 15 -22.97 -46.49 -7.51
N ARG A 16 -21.67 -46.80 -7.40
CA ARG A 16 -20.78 -46.19 -6.41
C ARG A 16 -20.15 -44.95 -7.02
N ILE A 17 -20.86 -43.82 -6.87
CA ILE A 17 -20.30 -42.49 -7.07
C ILE A 17 -19.21 -42.30 -6.03
N VAL A 18 -17.94 -42.37 -6.44
CA VAL A 18 -16.82 -41.92 -5.63
C VAL A 18 -16.85 -40.39 -5.66
N ALA A 19 -17.50 -39.79 -4.67
CA ALA A 19 -17.45 -38.35 -4.45
C ALA A 19 -16.04 -37.99 -3.96
N VAL A 20 -15.20 -37.50 -4.88
CA VAL A 20 -13.95 -36.83 -4.55
C VAL A 20 -14.32 -35.50 -3.88
N PHE A 21 -14.36 -35.48 -2.55
CA PHE A 21 -14.41 -34.23 -1.78
C PHE A 21 -13.07 -33.53 -1.93
N ALA A 22 -12.93 -32.70 -2.96
CA ALA A 22 -11.92 -31.67 -2.99
C ALA A 22 -12.27 -30.67 -1.88
N ILE A 23 -11.56 -30.76 -0.76
CA ILE A 23 -11.65 -29.78 0.32
C ILE A 23 -11.05 -28.49 -0.24
N SER A 24 -11.88 -27.64 -0.81
CA SER A 24 -11.56 -26.26 -1.10
C SER A 24 -11.43 -25.53 0.23
N THR A 25 -10.23 -25.55 0.82
CA THR A 25 -9.91 -24.64 1.93
C THR A 25 -10.13 -23.22 1.40
N PRO A 26 -11.06 -22.42 1.96
CA PRO A 26 -11.14 -21.02 1.60
C PRO A 26 -9.78 -20.40 1.94
N ALA A 27 -9.17 -19.74 0.97
CA ALA A 27 -7.99 -18.93 1.23
C ALA A 27 -8.38 -17.87 2.25
N ILE A 28 -7.99 -18.05 3.50
CA ILE A 28 -8.15 -17.03 4.53
C ILE A 28 -7.29 -15.86 4.04
N PRO A 29 -7.88 -14.68 3.74
CA PRO A 29 -7.08 -13.53 3.37
C PRO A 29 -6.10 -13.29 4.50
N ALA A 30 -4.80 -13.18 4.18
CA ALA A 30 -3.82 -12.73 5.15
C ALA A 30 -4.27 -11.36 5.63
N LEU A 31 -4.86 -11.28 6.83
CA LEU A 31 -5.14 -10.01 7.46
C LEU A 31 -3.78 -9.33 7.58
N ALA A 32 -3.58 -8.26 6.82
CA ALA A 32 -2.45 -7.38 7.05
C ALA A 32 -2.52 -6.94 8.51
N ASP A 33 -1.41 -7.07 9.23
CA ASP A 33 -1.28 -6.58 10.59
C ASP A 33 -1.74 -5.10 10.61
N PRO A 34 -2.73 -4.73 11.45
CA PRO A 34 -3.22 -3.36 11.56
C PRO A 34 -2.10 -2.33 11.73
N TYR A 35 -0.98 -2.71 12.35
CA TYR A 35 0.23 -1.89 12.44
C TYR A 35 0.84 -1.63 11.07
N GLN A 36 1.05 -2.68 10.27
CA GLN A 36 1.63 -2.57 8.92
C GLN A 36 0.73 -1.74 8.00
N GLU A 37 -0.59 -1.94 8.05
CA GLU A 37 -1.53 -1.09 7.29
C GLU A 37 -1.37 0.39 7.66
N ALA A 38 -1.25 0.69 8.95
CA ALA A 38 -1.12 2.06 9.43
C ALA A 38 0.22 2.69 9.03
N VAL A 39 1.32 1.94 9.08
CA VAL A 39 2.64 2.39 8.61
C VAL A 39 2.63 2.66 7.11
N ASP A 40 2.13 1.72 6.31
CA ASP A 40 2.05 1.87 4.84
C ASP A 40 1.14 3.03 4.42
N GLY A 41 0.03 3.21 5.12
CA GLY A 41 -0.86 4.34 4.93
C GLY A 41 -0.18 5.67 5.28
N LEU A 42 0.52 5.73 6.41
CA LEU A 42 1.25 6.92 6.86
C LEU A 42 2.38 7.30 5.89
N MET A 43 3.16 6.32 5.42
CA MET A 43 4.22 6.52 4.43
C MET A 43 3.66 7.08 3.12
N ARG A 44 2.60 6.46 2.56
CA ARG A 44 1.97 6.94 1.32
C ARG A 44 1.39 8.34 1.47
N ALA A 45 0.72 8.63 2.57
CA ALA A 45 0.16 9.96 2.83
C ALA A 45 1.27 11.02 2.96
N SER A 46 2.39 10.67 3.59
CA SER A 46 3.55 11.56 3.73
C SER A 46 4.15 11.91 2.36
N PHE A 47 4.35 10.93 1.48
CA PHE A 47 4.86 11.21 0.13
C PHE A 47 3.88 12.01 -0.74
N ARG A 48 2.57 11.78 -0.63
CA ARG A 48 1.57 12.61 -1.32
C ARG A 48 1.60 14.05 -0.82
N HIS A 49 1.73 14.26 0.49
CA HIS A 49 1.84 15.59 1.06
C HIS A 49 3.12 16.31 0.63
N MET A 50 4.23 15.57 0.57
CA MET A 50 5.51 16.05 0.04
C MET A 50 5.42 16.47 -1.43
N GLU A 51 4.83 15.64 -2.30
CA GLU A 51 4.60 15.98 -3.71
C GLU A 51 3.73 17.24 -3.84
N GLN A 52 2.61 17.30 -3.11
CA GLN A 52 1.68 18.41 -3.19
C GLN A 52 2.30 19.74 -2.72
N THR A 53 3.07 19.72 -1.64
CA THR A 53 3.78 20.91 -1.13
C THR A 53 4.91 21.33 -2.06
N TYR A 54 5.60 20.39 -2.71
CA TYR A 54 6.59 20.71 -3.74
C TYR A 54 5.96 21.38 -4.96
N ILE A 55 4.87 20.80 -5.50
CA ILE A 55 4.12 21.36 -6.64
C ILE A 55 3.67 22.80 -6.32
N CYS A 56 3.25 23.05 -5.08
CA CYS A 56 2.73 24.32 -4.62
C CYS A 56 3.78 25.25 -3.99
N ARG A 57 5.08 24.91 -4.05
CA ARG A 57 6.15 25.65 -3.34
C ARG A 57 6.26 27.12 -3.76
N GLY A 58 5.95 27.43 -5.03
CA GLY A 58 5.96 28.81 -5.53
C GLY A 58 4.88 29.71 -4.91
N LEU A 59 3.79 29.12 -4.40
CA LEU A 59 2.67 29.85 -3.80
C LEU A 59 2.61 29.71 -2.27
N THR A 60 3.07 28.58 -1.74
CA THR A 60 2.97 28.25 -0.30
C THR A 60 4.30 28.39 0.46
N GLY A 61 5.39 28.64 -0.26
CA GLY A 61 6.75 28.76 0.28
C GLY A 61 7.47 27.42 0.39
N LEU A 62 8.81 27.48 0.35
CA LEU A 62 9.68 26.30 0.42
C LEU A 62 9.64 25.60 1.79
N SER A 63 9.37 26.35 2.87
CA SER A 63 9.31 25.79 4.23
C SER A 63 8.28 24.67 4.36
N ARG A 64 7.13 24.79 3.69
CA ARG A 64 6.09 23.74 3.70
C ARG A 64 6.56 22.44 3.06
N TYR A 65 7.38 22.53 2.02
CA TYR A 65 7.99 21.35 1.41
C TYR A 65 9.03 20.71 2.33
N GLN A 66 9.86 21.51 3.01
CA GLN A 66 10.82 21.01 3.99
C GLN A 66 10.15 20.31 5.17
N ASP A 67 9.06 20.85 5.71
CA ASP A 67 8.26 20.19 6.75
C ASP A 67 7.72 18.83 6.26
N ALA A 68 7.26 18.76 5.01
CA ALA A 68 6.73 17.54 4.42
C ALA A 68 7.83 16.49 4.13
N LEU A 69 9.04 16.92 3.78
CA LEU A 69 10.22 16.04 3.69
C LEU A 69 10.51 15.37 5.02
N VAL A 70 10.57 16.13 6.11
CA VAL A 70 10.79 15.60 7.47
C VAL A 70 9.69 14.62 7.87
N ALA A 71 8.43 14.90 7.52
CA ALA A 71 7.33 13.97 7.75
C ALA A 71 7.51 12.65 7.00
N ALA A 72 7.96 12.70 5.73
CA ALA A 72 8.24 11.52 4.93
C ALA A 72 9.43 10.71 5.48
N GLU A 73 10.52 11.36 5.89
CA GLU A 73 11.67 10.72 6.55
C GLU A 73 11.24 9.95 7.78
N ASN A 74 10.47 10.59 8.65
CA ASN A 74 9.95 9.96 9.85
C ASN A 74 9.04 8.77 9.51
N ALA A 75 8.14 8.92 8.52
CA ALA A 75 7.24 7.84 8.13
C ALA A 75 7.99 6.61 7.58
N VAL A 76 9.03 6.81 6.76
CA VAL A 76 9.82 5.68 6.24
C VAL A 76 10.60 4.99 7.36
N ARG A 77 11.12 5.72 8.35
CA ARG A 77 11.81 5.12 9.51
C ARG A 77 10.90 4.18 10.31
N LEU A 78 9.59 4.40 10.30
CA LEU A 78 8.62 3.54 11.00
C LEU A 78 8.41 2.17 10.32
N THR A 79 8.84 2.01 9.07
CA THR A 79 8.78 0.73 8.33
C THR A 79 9.77 -0.31 8.85
N GLY A 80 10.70 0.07 9.73
CA GLY A 80 11.73 -0.81 10.27
C GLY A 80 12.96 -0.99 9.36
N VAL A 81 13.02 -0.29 8.22
CA VAL A 81 14.22 -0.26 7.39
C VAL A 81 15.36 0.50 8.10
N PRO A 82 16.63 0.15 7.82
CA PRO A 82 17.79 0.91 8.29
C PRO A 82 17.68 2.41 7.96
N THR A 83 18.19 3.28 8.85
CA THR A 83 18.03 4.73 8.71
C THR A 83 18.67 5.28 7.43
N ASP A 84 19.83 4.78 7.04
CA ASP A 84 20.50 5.11 5.78
C ASP A 84 19.64 4.76 4.55
N LEU A 85 18.99 3.59 4.58
CA LEU A 85 18.05 3.18 3.53
C LEU A 85 16.78 4.03 3.53
N ALA A 86 16.26 4.40 4.71
CA ALA A 86 15.12 5.30 4.85
C ALA A 86 15.40 6.66 4.21
N MET A 87 16.54 7.28 4.58
CA MET A 87 16.95 8.58 4.05
C MET A 87 17.18 8.52 2.54
N SER A 88 17.84 7.45 2.05
CA SER A 88 18.05 7.23 0.61
C SER A 88 16.72 7.09 -0.15
N THR A 89 15.74 6.39 0.43
CA THR A 89 14.40 6.22 -0.15
C THR A 89 13.68 7.57 -0.28
N VAL A 90 13.70 8.40 0.77
CA VAL A 90 13.08 9.73 0.72
C VAL A 90 13.81 10.64 -0.26
N ALA A 91 15.15 10.66 -0.25
CA ALA A 91 15.94 11.45 -1.19
C ALA A 91 15.64 11.07 -2.65
N LYS A 92 15.51 9.77 -2.95
CA LYS A 92 15.11 9.28 -4.27
C LYS A 92 13.71 9.76 -4.65
N MET A 93 12.74 9.68 -3.73
CA MET A 93 11.38 10.16 -3.99
C MET A 93 11.30 11.68 -4.18
N ALA A 94 12.05 12.43 -3.36
CA ALA A 94 12.18 13.89 -3.51
C ALA A 94 12.77 14.24 -4.88
N SER A 95 13.86 13.59 -5.27
CA SER A 95 14.48 13.79 -6.58
C SER A 95 13.53 13.45 -7.74
N ASN A 96 12.76 12.37 -7.63
CA ASN A 96 11.74 12.02 -8.63
C ASN A 96 10.66 13.10 -8.75
N ILE A 97 10.20 13.66 -7.64
CA ILE A 97 9.22 14.75 -7.61
C ILE A 97 9.81 16.03 -8.22
N GLU A 98 11.07 16.31 -7.92
CA GLU A 98 11.78 17.51 -8.35
C GLU A 98 12.05 17.54 -9.85
N THR A 99 12.39 16.37 -10.39
CA THR A 99 12.78 16.17 -11.80
C THR A 99 11.65 15.69 -12.69
N ALA A 100 10.48 15.36 -12.12
CA ALA A 100 9.29 15.01 -12.89
C ALA A 100 9.01 16.12 -13.92
N PRO A 101 8.76 15.78 -15.20
CA PRO A 101 8.36 16.75 -16.20
C PRO A 101 7.22 17.58 -15.63
N GLN A 102 7.41 18.90 -15.57
CA GLN A 102 6.42 19.79 -14.94
C GLN A 102 5.05 19.40 -15.48
N ARG A 103 4.16 18.92 -14.61
CA ARG A 103 2.77 18.69 -15.01
C ARG A 103 2.32 20.03 -15.58
N VAL A 104 1.96 20.04 -16.87
CA VAL A 104 1.87 21.18 -17.80
C VAL A 104 0.96 22.34 -17.33
N ARG A 105 0.36 22.22 -16.14
CA ARG A 105 -0.51 23.20 -15.52
C ARG A 105 0.12 23.69 -14.22
N GLN A 106 0.54 24.96 -14.21
CA GLN A 106 0.81 25.63 -12.94
C GLN A 106 -0.49 25.61 -12.10
N PRO A 107 -0.45 25.09 -10.86
CA PRO A 107 -1.64 25.05 -10.02
C PRO A 107 -2.05 26.47 -9.63
N SER A 108 -3.36 26.70 -9.56
CA SER A 108 -3.87 27.97 -9.02
C SER A 108 -3.66 28.04 -7.49
N LEU A 109 -3.75 29.24 -6.92
CA LEU A 109 -3.69 29.41 -5.46
C LEU A 109 -4.77 28.58 -4.74
N SER A 110 -5.98 28.54 -5.29
CA SER A 110 -7.08 27.72 -4.74
C SER A 110 -6.77 26.22 -4.82
N ASP A 111 -6.22 25.74 -5.94
CA ASP A 111 -5.85 24.32 -6.09
C ASP A 111 -4.78 23.94 -5.05
N CYS A 112 -3.82 24.83 -4.82
CA CYS A 112 -2.78 24.63 -3.83
C CYS A 112 -3.29 24.65 -2.40
N ALA A 113 -4.13 25.63 -2.04
CA ALA A 113 -4.70 25.72 -0.71
C ALA A 113 -5.54 24.48 -0.37
N VAL A 114 -6.41 24.06 -1.29
CA VAL A 114 -7.24 22.85 -1.12
C VAL A 114 -6.37 21.60 -1.10
N GLY A 115 -5.44 21.45 -2.04
CA GLY A 115 -4.58 20.28 -2.17
C GLY A 115 -3.69 20.06 -0.95
N VAL A 116 -3.00 21.12 -0.48
CA VAL A 116 -2.14 21.07 0.71
C VAL A 116 -2.96 20.76 1.96
N THR A 117 -4.14 21.38 2.11
CA THR A 117 -5.02 21.12 3.25
C THR A 117 -5.51 19.66 3.26
N ARG A 118 -5.98 19.16 2.12
CA ARG A 118 -6.48 17.78 1.98
C ARG A 118 -5.39 16.76 2.30
N THR A 119 -4.20 16.91 1.70
CA THR A 119 -3.09 15.97 1.92
C THR A 119 -2.56 16.05 3.35
N LYS A 120 -2.59 17.23 3.99
CA LYS A 120 -2.27 17.39 5.41
C LYS A 120 -3.28 16.66 6.30
N GLN A 121 -4.58 16.76 6.01
CA GLN A 121 -5.62 16.04 6.74
C GLN A 121 -5.48 14.53 6.58
N GLU A 122 -5.18 14.06 5.38
CA GLU A 122 -4.89 12.64 5.11
C GLU A 122 -3.69 12.15 5.94
N LEU A 123 -2.59 12.91 5.95
CA LEU A 123 -1.40 12.63 6.76
C LEU A 123 -1.73 12.55 8.26
N LEU A 124 -2.48 13.51 8.79
CA LEU A 124 -2.90 13.52 10.19
C LEU A 124 -3.83 12.36 10.53
N GLY A 125 -4.73 11.99 9.61
CA GLY A 125 -5.64 10.86 9.76
C GLY A 125 -4.88 9.53 9.87
N TRP A 126 -3.90 9.31 8.99
CA TRP A 126 -3.04 8.13 9.07
C TRP A 126 -2.14 8.15 10.31
N GLY A 127 -1.59 9.31 10.69
CA GLY A 127 -0.83 9.44 11.94
C GLY A 127 -1.65 9.08 13.18
N ALA A 128 -2.95 9.41 13.19
CA ALA A 128 -3.86 9.02 14.27
C ALA A 128 -4.20 7.52 14.25
N LYS A 129 -4.28 6.88 13.08
CA LYS A 129 -4.44 5.43 12.97
C LYS A 129 -3.18 4.70 13.45
N PHE A 130 -2.01 5.18 13.04
CA PHE A 130 -0.73 4.63 13.46
C PHE A 130 -0.56 4.65 14.97
N ARG A 131 -0.82 5.79 15.63
CA ARG A 131 -0.80 5.86 17.10
C ARG A 131 -1.73 4.85 17.77
N ARG A 132 -2.96 4.70 17.26
CA ARG A 132 -3.91 3.71 17.78
C ARG A 132 -3.47 2.25 17.58
N ALA A 133 -2.65 1.98 16.56
CA ALA A 133 -2.09 0.66 16.34
C ALA A 133 -0.84 0.37 17.18
N GLN A 134 -0.31 1.36 17.92
CA GLN A 134 0.81 1.21 18.85
C GLN A 134 0.36 0.94 20.30
N GLU A 135 -0.91 1.18 20.61
CA GLU A 135 -1.54 0.99 21.93
C GLU A 135 -2.01 -0.46 22.10
#